data_AF-A0ABD1E9V3-F1
#
_entry.id   AF-A0ABD1E9V3-F1
#
_cell.length_a   1.000
_cell.length_b   1.000
_cell.length_c   1.000
_cell.angle_alpha   90.00
_cell.angle_beta   90.00
_cell.angle_gamma   90.00
#
_symmetry.space_group_name_H-M   'P 1'
#
loop_
_entity.id
_entity.type
_entity.pdbx_description
1 polymer ?
#
loop_
_entity_poly.entity_id
_entity_poly.type
_entity_poly.pdbx_seq_one_letter_code
_entity_poly.pdbx_strand_id
1 'polypeptide(L)'
;MSLQVNIFYGPYLCHGIINHRPQRIAGLKRALINLGYTTETIPINEYNRVSIQMFQSEIFRCDIRNLMFNMPAEDDPVCQRALAAIEDAKLRMGVMEKVPSENNSG
;
A
#
# COMPACT_ATOMS: atom_id res chain seq x y z
N MET A 1 -17.44 -8.81 1.37
CA MET A 1 -16.59 -7.96 2.25
C MET A 1 -15.47 -7.40 1.39
N SER A 2 -15.48 -6.09 1.16
CA SER A 2 -14.38 -5.42 0.44
C SER A 2 -13.31 -5.05 1.46
N LEU A 3 -12.05 -5.29 1.12
CA LEU A 3 -10.92 -5.03 2.01
C LEU A 3 -10.45 -3.59 1.82
N GLN A 4 -10.32 -2.86 2.92
CA GLN A 4 -9.92 -1.45 2.91
C GLN A 4 -8.40 -1.33 3.05
N VAL A 5 -7.80 -0.57 2.13
CA VAL A 5 -6.37 -0.33 2.02
C VAL A 5 -6.13 1.17 2.06
N ASN A 6 -5.34 1.62 3.04
CA ASN A 6 -4.99 3.02 3.21
C ASN A 6 -3.57 3.25 2.70
N ILE A 7 -3.43 4.12 1.71
CA ILE A 7 -2.17 4.49 1.08
C ILE A 7 -1.76 5.83 1.66
N PHE A 8 -0.75 5.82 2.51
CA PHE A 8 -0.12 7.01 3.06
C PHE A 8 0.98 7.46 2.12
N TYR A 9 0.93 8.72 1.70
CA TYR A 9 1.92 9.26 0.78
C TYR A 9 2.45 10.61 1.23
N GLY A 10 3.78 10.70 1.23
CA GLY A 10 4.53 11.90 1.57
C GLY A 10 4.63 12.91 0.43
N PRO A 11 4.86 14.19 0.73
CA PRO A 11 5.30 15.15 -0.26
C PRO A 11 6.61 14.68 -0.91
N TYR A 12 6.60 14.63 -2.24
CA TYR A 12 7.76 14.31 -3.06
C TYR A 12 8.63 15.56 -3.19
N LEU A 13 9.87 15.49 -2.72
CA LEU A 13 10.84 16.57 -2.84
C LEU A 13 11.93 16.15 -3.83
N CYS A 14 11.84 16.65 -5.06
CA CYS A 14 12.84 16.42 -6.09
C CYS A 14 13.37 17.75 -6.62
N HIS A 15 14.69 17.95 -6.51
CA HIS A 15 15.38 19.14 -7.06
C HIS A 15 14.72 20.49 -6.66
N GLY A 16 14.26 20.63 -5.42
CA GLY A 16 13.66 21.88 -4.92
C GLY A 16 12.21 22.13 -5.37
N ILE A 17 11.60 21.22 -6.12
CA ILE A 17 10.19 21.31 -6.52
C ILE A 17 9.41 20.27 -5.71
N ILE A 18 8.59 20.75 -4.77
CA ILE A 18 7.59 19.94 -4.07
C ILE A 18 6.43 19.76 -5.03
N ASN A 19 6.36 18.62 -5.71
CA ASN A 19 5.27 18.34 -6.63
C ASN A 19 4.62 17.01 -6.27
N HIS A 20 3.43 17.08 -5.67
CA HIS A 20 2.58 15.91 -5.54
C HIS A 20 2.21 15.49 -6.97
N ARG A 21 2.78 14.38 -7.45
CA ARG A 21 2.32 13.74 -8.69
C ARG A 21 1.36 12.60 -8.32
N PRO A 22 0.08 12.90 -8.02
CA PRO A 22 -0.92 11.87 -7.72
C PRO A 22 -1.10 10.90 -8.88
N GLN A 23 -0.67 11.26 -10.09
CA GLN A 23 -0.59 10.41 -11.27
C GLN A 23 0.20 9.10 -11.01
N ARG A 24 1.24 9.12 -10.17
CA ARG A 24 1.98 7.89 -9.80
C ARG A 24 1.15 6.96 -8.91
N ILE A 25 0.43 7.53 -7.95
CA ILE A 25 -0.38 6.77 -6.99
C ILE A 25 -1.68 6.28 -7.65
N ALA A 26 -2.18 7.01 -8.64
CA ALA A 26 -3.38 6.64 -9.39
C ALA A 26 -3.25 5.27 -10.07
N GLY A 27 -2.06 4.91 -10.59
CA GLY A 27 -1.80 3.60 -11.18
C GLY A 27 -1.99 2.46 -10.17
N LEU A 28 -1.33 2.57 -9.02
CA LEU A 28 -1.45 1.61 -7.92
C LEU A 28 -2.90 1.53 -7.38
N LYS A 29 -3.55 2.69 -7.20
CA LYS A 29 -4.95 2.78 -6.78
C LYS A 29 -5.87 2.03 -7.76
N ARG A 30 -5.67 2.23 -9.06
CA ARG A 30 -6.48 1.60 -10.10
C ARG A 30 -6.28 0.08 -10.14
N ALA A 31 -5.05 -0.39 -9.97
CA ALA A 31 -4.75 -1.82 -9.87
C ALA A 31 -5.47 -2.48 -8.68
N LEU A 32 -5.43 -1.84 -7.52
CA LEU A 32 -6.12 -2.31 -6.31
C LEU A 32 -7.64 -2.30 -6.45
N ILE A 33 -8.23 -1.25 -7.04
CA ILE A 33 -9.66 -1.21 -7.33
C ILE A 33 -10.06 -2.32 -8.31
N ASN A 34 -9.24 -2.57 -9.33
CA ASN A 34 -9.48 -3.64 -10.31
C ASN A 34 -9.45 -5.04 -9.67
N LEU A 35 -8.66 -5.21 -8.63
CA LEU A 35 -8.63 -6.42 -7.79
C LEU A 35 -9.80 -6.50 -6.79
N GLY A 36 -10.64 -5.48 -6.68
CA GLY A 36 -11.80 -5.43 -5.79
C GLY A 36 -11.52 -4.88 -4.39
N TYR A 37 -10.40 -4.18 -4.19
CA TYR A 37 -10.07 -3.52 -2.93
C TYR A 37 -10.62 -2.10 -2.87
N THR A 38 -10.99 -1.66 -1.66
CA THR A 38 -11.35 -0.26 -1.40
C THR A 38 -10.09 0.49 -0.98
N THR A 39 -9.67 1.48 -1.76
CA THR A 39 -8.42 2.21 -1.51
C THR A 39 -8.66 3.66 -1.14
N GLU A 40 -8.05 4.12 -0.05
CA GLU A 40 -8.02 5.54 0.34
C GLU A 40 -6.58 6.07 0.35
N THR A 41 -6.41 7.34 -0.04
CA THR A 41 -5.10 7.98 -0.11
C THR A 41 -5.04 9.11 0.91
N ILE A 42 -4.10 9.01 1.85
CA ILE A 42 -3.93 9.92 2.98
C ILE A 42 -2.57 10.62 2.86
N PRO A 43 -2.51 11.95 2.75
CA PRO A 43 -1.23 12.66 2.73
C PRO A 43 -0.57 12.65 4.12
N ILE A 44 0.73 12.37 4.18
CA ILE A 44 1.54 12.40 5.42
C ILE A 44 2.66 13.42 5.30
N ASN A 45 3.16 13.91 6.44
CA ASN A 45 4.26 14.90 6.48
C ASN A 45 5.67 14.28 6.38
N GLU A 46 5.77 13.01 5.99
CA GLU A 46 7.05 12.30 5.86
C GLU A 46 7.56 12.40 4.43
N TYR A 47 8.74 12.99 4.23
CA TYR A 47 9.29 13.19 2.90
C TYR A 47 9.61 11.87 2.19
N ASN A 48 9.25 11.81 0.91
CA ASN A 48 9.56 10.70 0.01
C ASN A 48 9.10 9.31 0.45
N ARG A 49 8.20 9.20 1.43
CA ARG A 49 7.71 7.93 1.95
C ARG A 49 6.32 7.59 1.43
N VAL A 50 6.13 6.35 1.01
CA VAL A 50 4.84 5.77 0.69
C VAL A 50 4.66 4.51 1.53
N SER A 51 3.62 4.49 2.36
CA SER A 51 3.28 3.35 3.21
C SER A 51 1.88 2.87 2.86
N ILE A 52 1.69 1.56 2.82
CA ILE A 52 0.41 0.91 2.58
C ILE A 52 0.02 0.21 3.87
N GLN A 53 -1.12 0.62 4.40
CA GLN A 53 -1.70 0.07 5.60
C GLN A 53 -2.98 -0.68 5.24
N MET A 54 -3.17 -1.85 5.83
CA MET A 54 -4.37 -2.66 5.70
C MET A 54 -4.72 -3.15 7.10
N PHE A 55 -6.00 -3.07 7.50
CA PHE A 55 -6.43 -3.45 8.85
C PHE A 55 -5.60 -2.79 9.97
N GLN A 56 -5.28 -1.50 9.84
CA GLN A 56 -4.44 -0.76 10.79
C GLN A 56 -3.00 -1.29 10.95
N SER A 57 -2.57 -2.25 10.13
CA SER A 57 -1.19 -2.76 10.09
C SER A 57 -0.46 -2.26 8.84
N GLU A 58 0.78 -1.78 8.99
CA GLU A 58 1.64 -1.42 7.85
C GLU A 58 2.09 -2.71 7.16
N ILE A 59 1.62 -2.94 5.93
CA ILE A 59 1.89 -4.17 5.17
C ILE A 59 3.09 -3.98 4.26
N PHE A 60 3.23 -2.76 3.73
CA PHE A 60 4.26 -2.44 2.77
C PHE A 60 4.71 -1.00 2.94
N ARG A 61 6.01 -0.78 2.79
CA ARG A 61 6.62 0.55 2.84
C ARG A 61 7.64 0.66 1.73
N CYS A 62 7.60 1.77 1.00
CA CYS A 62 8.55 2.08 -0.06
C CYS A 62 8.87 3.58 -0.13
N ASP A 63 10.00 3.89 -0.75
CA ASP A 63 10.33 5.26 -1.14
C ASP A 63 9.58 5.62 -2.43
N ILE A 64 8.99 6.81 -2.49
CA ILE A 64 8.33 7.36 -3.69
C ILE A 64 9.29 7.53 -4.87
N ARG A 65 10.60 7.57 -4.60
CA ARG A 65 11.68 7.60 -5.60
C ARG A 65 11.85 6.26 -6.29
N ASN A 66 11.49 5.16 -5.63
CA ASN A 66 11.53 3.81 -6.20
C ASN A 66 10.28 3.53 -7.04
N LEU A 67 9.20 4.29 -6.89
CA LEU A 67 8.07 4.24 -7.82
C LEU A 67 8.49 4.84 -9.17
N MET A 68 8.50 4.01 -10.20
CA MET A 68 8.85 4.43 -11.55
C MET A 68 7.74 5.35 -12.10
N PHE A 69 8.12 6.51 -12.62
CA PHE A 69 7.18 7.42 -13.28
C PHE A 69 6.78 6.85 -14.63
N ASN A 70 5.49 6.92 -14.96
CA ASN A 70 4.98 6.61 -16.30
C ASN A 70 5.07 5.13 -16.72
N MET A 71 5.17 4.23 -15.76
CA MET A 71 5.17 2.79 -15.99
C MET A 71 3.86 2.21 -15.44
N PRO A 72 3.16 1.35 -16.19
CA PRO A 72 1.94 0.72 -15.66
C PRO A 72 2.30 -0.16 -14.46
N ALA A 73 1.39 -0.31 -13.50
CA ALA A 73 1.63 -1.03 -12.23
C ALA A 73 2.06 -2.50 -12.44
N GLU A 74 1.78 -3.03 -13.63
CA GLU A 74 2.15 -4.34 -14.14
C GLU A 74 3.64 -4.45 -14.54
N ASP A 75 4.29 -3.36 -14.95
CA ASP A 75 5.73 -3.32 -15.26
C ASP A 75 6.58 -2.77 -14.09
N ASP A 76 5.96 -2.14 -13.09
CA ASP A 76 6.69 -1.62 -11.92
C ASP A 76 6.90 -2.74 -10.87
N PRO A 77 8.15 -3.17 -10.61
CA PRO A 77 8.45 -4.23 -9.66
C PRO A 77 8.10 -3.85 -8.21
N VAL A 78 8.05 -2.57 -7.86
CA VAL A 78 7.62 -2.09 -6.54
C VAL A 78 6.11 -2.24 -6.40
N CYS A 79 5.35 -1.92 -7.45
CA CYS A 79 3.90 -2.14 -7.46
C CYS A 79 3.56 -3.62 -7.36
N GLN A 80 4.24 -4.49 -8.11
CA GLN A 80 4.03 -5.94 -8.00
C GLN A 80 4.34 -6.47 -6.59
N ARG A 81 5.44 -6.02 -5.97
CA ARG A 81 5.76 -6.38 -4.58
C ARG A 81 4.71 -5.89 -3.59
N ALA A 82 4.20 -4.67 -3.79
CA ALA A 82 3.13 -4.13 -2.95
C ALA A 82 1.85 -4.97 -3.07
N LEU A 83 1.45 -5.35 -4.29
CA LEU A 83 0.30 -6.22 -4.52
C LEU A 83 0.48 -7.59 -3.87
N ALA A 84 1.64 -8.23 -4.07
CA ALA A 84 1.96 -9.51 -3.46
C ALA A 84 1.93 -9.45 -1.93
N ALA A 85 2.44 -8.37 -1.32
CA ALA A 85 2.40 -8.17 0.13
C ALA A 85 0.96 -8.00 0.65
N ILE A 86 0.08 -7.31 -0.11
CA ILE A 86 -1.33 -7.14 0.23
C ILE A 86 -2.08 -8.48 0.13
N GLU A 87 -1.80 -9.28 -0.90
CA GLU A 87 -2.39 -10.62 -1.04
C GLU A 87 -1.94 -11.57 0.07
N ASP A 88 -0.64 -11.58 0.41
CA ASP A 88 -0.11 -12.36 1.54
C ASP A 88 -0.76 -11.93 2.86
N ALA A 89 -0.85 -10.62 3.12
CA ALA A 89 -1.51 -10.10 4.30
C ALA A 89 -3.00 -10.43 4.34
N LYS A 90 -3.71 -10.34 3.21
CA LYS A 90 -5.11 -10.77 3.11
C LYS A 90 -5.27 -12.24 3.46
N LEU A 91 -4.39 -13.11 2.96
CA LEU A 91 -4.44 -14.54 3.26
C LEU A 91 -4.21 -14.78 4.75
N ARG A 92 -3.20 -14.12 5.34
CA ARG A 92 -2.88 -14.25 6.76
C ARG A 92 -3.98 -13.70 7.68
N MET A 93 -4.57 -12.56 7.33
CA MET A 93 -5.68 -11.96 8.08
C MET A 93 -6.98 -12.76 7.92
N GLY A 94 -7.24 -13.34 6.75
CA GLY A 94 -8.36 -14.26 6.54
C GLY A 94 -8.21 -15.58 7.31
N VAL A 95 -6.98 -15.98 7.63
CA VAL A 95 -6.69 -17.13 8.51
C VAL A 95 -6.80 -16.76 9.99
N MET A 96 -6.49 -15.52 10.38
CA MET A 96 -6.61 -15.04 11.77
C MET A 96 -8.06 -15.06 12.29
N GLU A 97 -9.07 -14.96 11.42
CA GLU A 97 -10.48 -15.11 11.83
C GLU A 97 -10.81 -16.53 12.34
N LYS A 98 -9.90 -17.52 12.14
CA LYS A 98 -10.04 -18.89 12.64
C LYS A 98 -9.00 -19.30 13.67
N VAL A 99 -8.37 -18.37 14.37
CA VAL A 99 -7.60 -18.72 15.56
C VAL A 99 -8.52 -18.54 16.77
N PRO A 100 -9.15 -19.61 17.31
CA PRO A 100 -9.55 -19.55 18.70
C PRO A 100 -8.27 -19.26 19.48
N SER A 101 -8.30 -18.21 20.28
CA SER A 101 -7.29 -17.92 21.28
C SER A 101 -7.15 -19.14 22.19
N GLU A 102 -6.26 -20.07 21.85
CA GLU A 102 -5.82 -21.10 22.78
C GLU A 102 -4.92 -20.41 23.81
N ASN A 103 -5.56 -20.07 24.91
CA ASN A 103 -5.06 -20.14 26.27
C ASN A 103 -3.70 -20.84 26.40
N ASN A 104 -2.71 -20.13 26.94
CA ASN A 104 -1.67 -20.78 27.72
C ASN A 104 -1.48 -20.03 29.04
N SER A 105 -2.17 -20.54 30.05
CA SER A 105 -1.75 -20.43 31.44
C SER A 105 -0.66 -21.47 31.67
N GLY A 106 0.50 -21.03 32.16
CA GLY A 106 1.59 -21.88 32.64
C GLY A 106 2.39 -21.13 33.69
#